data_AF-A0A200QN88-F1
#
_entry.id   AF-A0A200QN88-F1
#
_cell.length_a   1.000
_cell.length_b   1.000
_cell.length_c   1.000
_cell.angle_alpha   90.00
_cell.angle_beta   90.00
_cell.angle_gamma   90.00
#
_symmetry.space_group_name_H-M   'P 1'
#
loop_
_entity.id
_entity.type
_entity.pdbx_description
1 polymer ?
#
loop_
_entity_poly.entity_id
_entity_poly.type
_entity_poly.pdbx_seq_one_letter_code
_entity_poly.pdbx_strand_id
1 'polypeptide(L)'
;MVNGMSASILTVSRNNGIYGSNTLCRSDSKLMNNTQIHSWTERQCLSPKRILSLFMSGKPNRLRKRGLKVEAGWLFSGDGQKMEASSERSESANEDVLIFFFQLDLATRVQCALNMEQYEIAQQFRNKLTEVVEAEVIRQREAKRGSTSKSEAQDKAISILRLRADMQKAIENENYALAAELRDQISKLETESLAASAKALVYDNVQYAFRLGQKVRHKMFGYRAVICGMDPVCCESKSWMEIAHVEKLPRGSNQPFYQVLVDVHADPNLLVAYVPEDNLLAPDKPDMGRFDHPYISFLFYGIDSAGDFIPIKQLREKYNRPRYEVPVDSEDEGDDKDDT
;
A
#
# COMPACT_ATOMS: atom_id res chain seq x y z
N MET A 1 12.87 -27.27 40.67
CA MET A 1 13.31 -26.39 41.76
C MET A 1 14.32 -25.40 41.19
N VAL A 2 13.99 -24.11 41.32
CA VAL A 2 14.89 -22.95 41.45
C VAL A 2 15.76 -22.53 40.25
N ASN A 3 15.28 -21.47 39.60
CA ASN A 3 15.90 -20.18 39.29
C ASN A 3 17.38 -20.09 38.85
N GLY A 4 17.61 -19.13 37.94
CA GLY A 4 18.87 -18.39 37.97
C GLY A 4 19.12 -17.48 36.78
N MET A 5 18.35 -16.41 36.64
CA MET A 5 18.77 -15.23 35.87
C MET A 5 20.11 -14.71 36.40
N SER A 6 20.98 -14.20 35.52
CA SER A 6 21.80 -13.04 35.88
C SER A 6 22.13 -12.19 34.66
N ALA A 7 21.77 -10.92 34.80
CA ALA A 7 22.13 -9.82 33.95
C ALA A 7 23.63 -9.49 34.07
N SER A 8 24.18 -8.81 33.08
CA SER A 8 25.40 -8.03 33.26
C SER A 8 25.21 -6.64 32.65
N ILE A 9 25.31 -5.67 33.54
CA ILE A 9 25.13 -4.24 33.40
C ILE A 9 26.53 -3.61 33.31
N LEU A 10 26.67 -2.67 32.36
CA LEU A 10 27.59 -1.52 32.29
C LEU A 10 29.11 -1.75 32.21
N THR A 11 29.73 -1.01 31.28
CA THR A 11 30.82 -0.10 31.64
C THR A 11 30.87 1.08 30.68
N VAL A 12 30.67 2.28 31.25
CA VAL A 12 30.99 3.58 30.66
C VAL A 12 32.50 3.77 30.74
N SER A 13 33.13 4.16 29.63
CA SER A 13 34.49 4.70 29.66
C SER A 13 34.46 6.16 29.22
N ARG A 14 34.74 7.01 30.19
CA ARG A 14 34.92 8.46 30.11
C ARG A 14 36.39 8.70 29.83
N ASN A 15 36.72 9.45 28.77
CA ASN A 15 37.98 10.19 28.75
C ASN A 15 37.78 11.59 28.19
N ASN A 16 38.27 12.55 28.97
CA ASN A 16 38.10 13.98 28.86
C ASN A 16 39.40 14.56 28.31
N GLY A 17 39.34 15.49 27.35
CA GLY A 17 40.49 16.23 26.84
C GLY A 17 40.04 17.57 26.28
N ILE A 18 40.29 18.63 27.04
CA ILE A 18 39.86 20.02 26.87
C ILE A 18 40.94 20.82 26.12
N TYR A 19 40.56 21.73 25.21
CA TYR A 19 41.08 23.11 24.98
C TYR A 19 40.13 23.77 23.93
N GLY A 20 39.21 24.69 24.29
CA GLY A 20 39.34 26.18 24.28
C GLY A 20 39.17 26.76 22.86
N SER A 21 38.34 27.75 22.49
CA SER A 21 37.63 28.82 23.23
C SER A 21 36.58 29.54 22.34
N ASN A 22 35.52 30.05 22.99
CA ASN A 22 34.76 31.31 22.81
C ASN A 22 34.25 31.83 21.44
N THR A 23 32.92 32.05 21.36
CA THR A 23 32.22 33.38 21.37
C THR A 23 30.71 33.12 21.57
N LEU A 24 30.13 33.34 22.75
CA LEU A 24 29.44 34.56 23.21
C LEU A 24 28.29 35.07 22.30
N CYS A 25 27.04 34.82 22.68
CA CYS A 25 26.01 35.86 22.74
C CYS A 25 24.95 35.50 23.78
N ARG A 26 24.66 36.47 24.65
CA ARG A 26 23.88 36.41 25.88
C ARG A 26 22.69 37.35 25.73
N SER A 27 21.51 36.89 26.11
CA SER A 27 20.41 37.72 26.64
C SER A 27 19.36 36.77 27.20
N ASP A 28 19.48 36.43 28.49
CA ASP A 28 18.83 37.11 29.63
C ASP A 28 17.35 36.68 29.78
N SER A 29 17.18 35.61 30.55
CA SER A 29 15.93 35.19 31.17
C SER A 29 15.71 35.92 32.49
N LYS A 30 14.52 36.51 32.70
CA LYS A 30 14.01 36.85 34.02
C LYS A 30 12.69 36.11 34.27
N LEU A 31 12.72 35.22 35.26
CA LEU A 31 11.56 34.70 35.96
C LEU A 31 10.90 35.83 36.79
N MET A 32 9.56 35.78 36.93
CA MET A 32 8.91 35.72 38.24
C MET A 32 7.39 35.43 38.14
N ASN A 33 7.00 34.40 38.88
CA ASN A 33 5.79 34.23 39.72
C ASN A 33 4.37 34.12 39.12
N ASN A 34 3.89 32.87 39.11
CA ASN A 34 2.69 32.33 39.77
C ASN A 34 1.52 33.28 40.14
N THR A 35 0.35 33.11 39.50
CA THR A 35 -0.96 33.06 40.20
C THR A 35 -2.05 32.40 39.33
N GLN A 36 -2.99 31.78 40.04
CA GLN A 36 -4.12 30.94 39.63
C GLN A 36 -5.30 31.65 38.92
N ILE A 37 -6.01 30.86 38.10
CA ILE A 37 -7.47 30.80 37.83
C ILE A 37 -8.15 32.07 37.26
N HIS A 38 -8.66 31.99 36.02
CA HIS A 38 -10.11 32.10 35.73
C HIS A 38 -10.50 31.84 34.25
N SER A 39 -11.72 31.34 34.15
CA SER A 39 -12.62 31.00 33.04
C SER A 39 -12.75 31.96 31.84
N TRP A 40 -13.05 31.37 30.66
CA TRP A 40 -13.90 31.85 29.53
C TRP A 40 -13.51 33.22 28.94
N THR A 41 -13.33 33.40 27.63
CA THR A 41 -14.38 33.46 26.60
C THR A 41 -13.71 33.68 25.23
N GLU A 42 -14.34 33.21 24.16
CA GLU A 42 -14.12 33.63 22.78
C GLU A 42 -13.87 35.14 22.61
N ARG A 43 -12.91 35.51 21.76
CA ARG A 43 -13.07 36.68 20.89
C ARG A 43 -12.21 36.59 19.64
N GLN A 44 -12.91 36.85 18.55
CA GLN A 44 -12.48 37.00 17.17
C GLN A 44 -11.43 38.12 17.02
N CYS A 45 -10.49 37.93 16.09
CA CYS A 45 -9.66 39.00 15.55
C CYS A 45 -10.13 39.32 14.12
N LEU A 46 -10.56 40.57 13.90
CA LEU A 46 -10.73 41.20 12.59
C LEU A 46 -9.39 41.85 12.20
N SER A 47 -8.90 41.73 10.97
CA SER A 47 -9.20 42.60 9.81
C SER A 47 -8.15 42.34 8.70
N PRO A 48 -8.12 43.05 7.55
CA PRO A 48 -9.17 43.32 6.56
C PRO A 48 -8.70 43.02 5.10
N LYS A 49 -9.63 42.91 4.12
CA LYS A 49 -9.48 43.44 2.73
C LYS A 49 -10.69 43.17 1.80
N ARG A 50 -11.25 44.29 1.31
CA ARG A 50 -11.78 44.61 -0.05
C ARG A 50 -12.83 43.72 -0.75
N ILE A 51 -14.09 44.16 -0.60
CA ILE A 51 -15.06 44.63 -1.62
C ILE A 51 -14.93 44.12 -3.08
N LEU A 52 -15.99 43.46 -3.56
CA LEU A 52 -16.70 43.83 -4.79
C LEU A 52 -18.18 43.41 -4.68
N SER A 53 -19.09 44.36 -4.43
CA SER A 53 -20.54 44.12 -4.48
C SER A 53 -21.15 44.84 -5.68
N LEU A 54 -21.64 44.08 -6.65
CA LEU A 54 -22.46 44.57 -7.74
C LEU A 54 -23.92 44.66 -7.28
N PHE A 55 -24.46 45.87 -7.33
CA PHE A 55 -25.89 46.15 -7.19
C PHE A 55 -26.63 45.63 -8.43
N MET A 56 -27.75 44.94 -8.22
CA MET A 56 -28.77 44.75 -9.27
C MET A 56 -30.12 45.19 -8.71
N SER A 57 -30.57 46.33 -9.21
CA SER A 57 -31.95 46.83 -9.10
C SER A 57 -32.65 46.61 -10.43
N GLY A 58 -33.86 46.05 -10.42
CA GLY A 58 -34.71 45.92 -11.59
C GLY A 58 -35.94 45.06 -11.35
N LYS A 59 -37.12 45.70 -11.28
CA LYS A 59 -38.45 45.09 -11.08
C LYS A 59 -38.95 44.31 -12.32
N PRO A 60 -39.99 43.45 -12.18
CA PRO A 60 -40.36 42.43 -13.15
C PRO A 60 -41.48 42.88 -14.10
N ASN A 61 -41.50 42.38 -15.35
CA ASN A 61 -42.74 41.93 -16.01
C ASN A 61 -42.57 41.20 -17.36
N ARG A 62 -43.19 40.01 -17.39
CA ARG A 62 -44.00 39.34 -18.43
C ARG A 62 -43.53 39.16 -19.89
N LEU A 63 -43.60 37.86 -20.24
CA LEU A 63 -44.12 37.23 -21.47
C LEU A 63 -43.20 37.14 -22.71
N ARG A 64 -42.66 35.94 -22.93
CA ARG A 64 -42.93 35.17 -24.17
C ARG A 64 -42.62 33.69 -23.97
N LYS A 65 -43.65 32.84 -24.01
CA LYS A 65 -43.53 31.38 -24.12
C LYS A 65 -42.74 31.03 -25.39
N ARG A 66 -41.62 30.34 -25.26
CA ARG A 66 -41.13 29.36 -26.23
C ARG A 66 -40.94 28.06 -25.46
N GLY A 67 -41.75 27.06 -25.78
CA GLY A 67 -41.61 25.72 -25.22
C GLY A 67 -40.31 25.10 -25.72
N LEU A 68 -39.31 25.03 -24.85
CA LEU A 68 -38.23 24.05 -24.98
C LEU A 68 -38.74 22.79 -24.28
N LYS A 69 -39.22 21.85 -25.08
CA LYS A 69 -39.42 20.46 -24.66
C LYS A 69 -38.04 19.92 -24.30
N VAL A 70 -37.71 19.89 -23.02
CA VAL A 70 -36.56 19.15 -22.51
C VAL A 70 -36.96 17.68 -22.58
N GLU A 71 -36.58 17.05 -23.68
CA GLU A 71 -36.68 15.61 -23.83
C GLU A 71 -35.52 15.01 -23.03
N ALA A 72 -35.80 14.61 -21.79
CA ALA A 72 -34.93 13.70 -21.06
C ALA A 72 -35.01 12.35 -21.79
N GLY A 73 -34.20 12.22 -22.85
CA GLY A 73 -33.98 10.98 -23.55
C GLY A 73 -33.24 10.03 -22.63
N TRP A 74 -33.98 9.26 -21.84
CA TRP A 74 -33.50 7.97 -21.37
C TRP A 74 -33.32 7.10 -22.60
N LEU A 75 -32.10 7.06 -23.13
CA LEU A 75 -31.69 6.07 -24.10
C LEU A 75 -31.56 4.73 -23.37
N PHE A 76 -32.70 4.09 -23.10
CA PHE A 76 -32.75 2.64 -23.07
C PHE A 76 -32.50 2.20 -24.52
N SER A 77 -31.23 1.95 -24.81
CA SER A 77 -30.78 1.38 -26.07
C SER A 77 -29.88 0.20 -25.77
N GLY A 78 -30.33 -0.97 -26.20
CA GLY A 78 -29.46 -2.05 -26.67
C GLY A 78 -28.78 -2.85 -25.59
N ASP A 79 -29.26 -4.08 -25.44
CA ASP A 79 -28.68 -5.17 -24.68
C ASP A 79 -27.23 -5.45 -25.12
N GLY A 80 -26.30 -4.85 -24.36
CA GLY A 80 -24.87 -5.09 -24.42
C GLY A 80 -24.28 -4.45 -23.17
N GLN A 81 -23.98 -5.26 -22.15
CA GLN A 81 -23.28 -4.82 -20.95
C GLN A 81 -21.95 -4.16 -21.35
N LYS A 82 -21.96 -2.85 -21.53
CA LYS A 82 -20.76 -2.06 -21.72
C LYS A 82 -20.07 -2.03 -20.36
N MET A 83 -19.05 -2.88 -20.20
CA MET A 83 -18.23 -2.86 -18.99
C MET A 83 -17.70 -1.45 -18.78
N GLU A 84 -17.89 -0.92 -17.57
CA GLU A 84 -17.28 0.33 -17.15
C GLU A 84 -16.00 0.04 -16.39
N ALA A 85 -15.01 0.93 -16.51
CA ALA A 85 -13.77 0.87 -15.74
C ALA A 85 -14.02 0.91 -14.22
N SER A 86 -15.16 1.48 -13.80
CA SER A 86 -15.65 1.50 -12.42
C SER A 86 -15.79 0.09 -11.81
N SER A 87 -15.97 -0.95 -12.63
CA SER A 87 -16.04 -2.35 -12.20
C SER A 87 -14.72 -2.86 -11.60
N GLU A 88 -13.59 -2.25 -11.96
CA GLU A 88 -12.26 -2.59 -11.45
C GLU A 88 -11.89 -1.83 -10.17
N ARG A 89 -12.80 -0.99 -9.68
CA ARG A 89 -12.64 -0.30 -8.40
C ARG A 89 -12.65 -1.34 -7.29
N SER A 90 -11.56 -1.37 -6.53
CA SER A 90 -11.41 -2.25 -5.38
C SER A 90 -11.29 -1.40 -4.12
N GLU A 91 -12.20 -1.61 -3.17
CA GLU A 91 -12.16 -0.95 -1.87
C GLU A 91 -10.98 -1.44 -1.05
N SER A 92 -10.65 -2.74 -1.11
CA SER A 92 -9.52 -3.28 -0.34
C SER A 92 -8.16 -2.81 -0.86
N ALA A 93 -7.99 -2.62 -2.17
CA ALA A 93 -6.78 -2.04 -2.74
C ALA A 93 -6.64 -0.56 -2.36
N ASN A 94 -7.76 0.17 -2.33
CA ASN A 94 -7.75 1.56 -1.86
C ASN A 94 -7.42 1.65 -0.37
N GLU A 95 -7.98 0.76 0.46
CA GLU A 95 -7.64 0.66 1.88
C GLU A 95 -6.16 0.34 2.10
N ASP A 96 -5.58 -0.59 1.33
CA ASP A 96 -4.15 -0.92 1.42
C ASP A 96 -3.25 0.30 1.19
N VAL A 97 -3.62 1.13 0.20
CA VAL A 97 -2.89 2.35 -0.12
C VAL A 97 -3.05 3.37 1.01
N LEU A 98 -4.26 3.51 1.57
CA LEU A 98 -4.53 4.42 2.69
C LEU A 98 -3.79 4.00 3.96
N ILE A 99 -3.81 2.71 4.31
CA ILE A 99 -3.08 2.15 5.46
C ILE A 99 -1.59 2.39 5.30
N PHE A 100 -1.06 2.19 4.09
CA PHE A 100 0.33 2.51 3.80
C PHE A 100 0.65 4.01 4.01
N PHE A 101 -0.26 4.91 3.62
CA PHE A 101 -0.07 6.34 3.92
C PHE A 101 -0.08 6.65 5.41
N PHE A 102 -1.01 6.08 6.17
CA PHE A 102 -1.03 6.25 7.62
C PHE A 102 0.27 5.74 8.26
N GLN A 103 0.80 4.62 7.78
CA GLN A 103 2.09 4.09 8.24
C GLN A 103 3.23 5.09 7.98
N LEU A 104 3.30 5.66 6.78
CA LEU A 104 4.32 6.65 6.41
C LEU A 104 4.21 7.94 7.23
N ASP A 105 2.99 8.47 7.41
CA ASP A 105 2.73 9.68 8.20
C ASP A 105 3.14 9.47 9.65
N LEU A 106 2.72 8.37 10.28
CA LEU A 106 3.10 8.05 11.66
C LEU A 106 4.62 7.87 11.80
N ALA A 107 5.26 7.14 10.90
CA ALA A 107 6.72 6.96 10.93
C ALA A 107 7.46 8.30 10.81
N THR A 108 6.98 9.19 9.94
CA THR A 108 7.54 10.55 9.79
C THR A 108 7.36 11.37 11.05
N ARG A 109 6.17 11.33 11.68
CA ARG A 109 5.91 12.04 12.95
C ARG A 109 6.76 11.52 14.10
N VAL A 110 6.97 10.21 14.18
CA VAL A 110 7.90 9.60 15.15
C VAL A 110 9.29 10.17 14.93
N GLN A 111 9.80 10.19 13.69
CA GLN A 111 11.13 10.71 13.40
C GLN A 111 11.25 12.21 13.73
N CYS A 112 10.26 13.02 13.37
CA CYS A 112 10.23 14.44 13.72
C CYS A 112 10.23 14.66 15.24
N ALA A 113 9.41 13.91 16.00
CA ALA A 113 9.38 14.01 17.45
C ALA A 113 10.71 13.61 18.10
N LEU A 114 11.37 12.56 17.59
CA LEU A 114 12.70 12.16 18.05
C LEU A 114 13.75 13.24 17.76
N ASN A 115 13.71 13.86 16.57
CA ASN A 115 14.61 14.96 16.22
C ASN A 115 14.39 16.22 17.08
N MET A 116 13.19 16.40 17.63
CA MET A 116 12.84 17.47 18.56
C MET A 116 13.00 17.06 20.04
N GLU A 117 13.56 15.88 20.31
CA GLU A 117 13.75 15.31 21.66
C GLU A 117 12.45 15.14 22.47
N GLN A 118 11.30 15.04 21.79
CA GLN A 118 9.98 14.80 22.39
C GLN A 118 9.70 13.29 22.47
N TYR A 119 10.40 12.61 23.38
CA TYR A 119 10.39 11.15 23.45
C TYR A 119 9.03 10.55 23.86
N GLU A 120 8.27 11.21 24.73
CA GLU A 120 6.94 10.74 25.14
C GLU A 120 5.95 10.76 23.97
N ILE A 121 5.98 11.83 23.18
CA ILE A 121 5.14 11.98 21.99
C ILE A 121 5.56 10.97 20.92
N ALA A 122 6.87 10.78 20.72
CA ALA A 122 7.38 9.75 19.82
C ALA A 122 6.92 8.34 20.24
N GLN A 123 6.93 8.04 21.54
CA GLN A 123 6.44 6.76 22.06
C GLN A 123 4.94 6.58 21.84
N GLN A 124 4.14 7.63 22.02
CA GLN A 124 2.70 7.57 21.71
C GLN A 124 2.44 7.24 20.24
N PHE A 125 3.18 7.86 19.31
CA PHE A 125 3.03 7.55 17.89
C PHE A 125 3.53 6.15 17.53
N ARG A 126 4.63 5.68 18.15
CA ARG A 126 5.09 4.29 18.01
C ARG A 126 4.04 3.30 18.48
N ASN A 127 3.46 3.52 19.66
CA ASN A 127 2.41 2.65 20.19
C ASN A 127 1.20 2.61 19.24
N LYS A 128 0.77 3.76 18.69
CA LYS A 128 -0.31 3.81 17.68
C LYS A 128 0.04 3.08 16.40
N LEU A 129 1.28 3.20 15.92
CA LEU A 129 1.75 2.50 14.73
C LEU A 129 1.70 0.98 14.96
N THR A 130 2.21 0.49 16.07
CA THR A 130 2.19 -0.94 16.39
C THR A 130 0.78 -1.45 16.68
N GLU A 131 0.00 -0.76 17.50
CA GLU A 131 -1.33 -1.23 17.91
C GLU A 131 -2.36 -1.15 16.78
N VAL A 132 -2.41 -0.04 16.05
CA VAL A 132 -3.46 0.19 15.06
C VAL A 132 -3.03 -0.30 13.69
N VAL A 133 -1.84 0.10 13.23
CA VAL A 133 -1.42 -0.19 11.85
C VAL A 133 -0.94 -1.63 11.72
N GLU A 134 -0.08 -2.13 12.62
CA GLU A 134 0.39 -3.52 12.48
C GLU A 134 -0.76 -4.52 12.70
N ALA A 135 -1.67 -4.28 13.65
CA ALA A 135 -2.84 -5.13 13.84
C ALA A 135 -3.77 -5.13 12.61
N GLU A 136 -3.99 -3.96 11.99
CA GLU A 136 -4.76 -3.85 10.76
C GLU A 136 -4.09 -4.60 9.61
N VAL A 137 -2.79 -4.41 9.43
CA VAL A 137 -2.01 -5.09 8.40
C VAL A 137 -2.04 -6.61 8.60
N ILE A 138 -1.95 -7.08 9.84
CA ILE A 138 -2.09 -8.51 10.17
C ILE A 138 -3.49 -9.00 9.78
N ARG A 139 -4.54 -8.29 10.21
CA ARG A 139 -5.93 -8.66 9.90
C ARG A 139 -6.19 -8.70 8.40
N GLN A 140 -5.75 -7.69 7.64
CA GLN A 140 -5.89 -7.67 6.19
C GLN A 140 -5.07 -8.79 5.53
N ARG A 141 -3.85 -9.06 6.03
CA ARG A 141 -3.01 -10.13 5.51
C ARG A 141 -3.64 -11.50 5.75
N GLU A 142 -4.24 -11.73 6.91
CA GLU A 142 -4.96 -12.97 7.22
C GLU A 142 -6.22 -13.12 6.36
N ALA A 143 -6.98 -12.02 6.16
CA ALA A 143 -8.15 -12.02 5.29
C ALA A 143 -7.80 -12.30 3.82
N LYS A 144 -6.71 -11.70 3.30
CA LYS A 144 -6.25 -11.84 1.91
C LYS A 144 -5.51 -13.15 1.64
N ARG A 145 -4.70 -13.61 2.58
CA ARG A 145 -3.80 -14.76 2.39
C ARG A 145 -4.42 -16.08 2.84
N GLY A 146 -5.56 -16.06 3.53
CA GLY A 146 -5.90 -17.12 4.48
C GLY A 146 -4.80 -17.22 5.54
N SER A 147 -4.89 -18.13 6.51
CA SER A 147 -3.72 -18.49 7.33
C SER A 147 -2.51 -18.64 6.39
N THR A 148 -1.43 -17.87 6.59
CA THR A 148 -0.35 -17.79 5.60
C THR A 148 -0.04 -19.20 5.11
N SER A 149 -0.11 -19.48 3.80
CA SER A 149 0.02 -20.86 3.29
C SER A 149 1.26 -21.59 3.83
N LYS A 150 2.29 -20.81 4.18
CA LYS A 150 3.48 -21.24 4.92
C LYS A 150 3.20 -21.65 6.38
N SER A 151 2.52 -20.82 7.19
CA SER A 151 2.06 -21.22 8.53
C SER A 151 1.11 -22.40 8.46
N GLU A 152 0.16 -22.41 7.53
CA GLU A 152 -0.78 -23.50 7.37
C GLU A 152 -0.08 -24.82 7.02
N ALA A 153 0.90 -24.78 6.10
CA ALA A 153 1.74 -25.94 5.79
C ALA A 153 2.58 -26.38 7.00
N GLN A 154 3.08 -25.44 7.81
CA GLN A 154 3.80 -25.73 9.06
C GLN A 154 2.87 -26.36 10.11
N ASP A 155 1.67 -25.82 10.31
CA ASP A 155 0.68 -26.30 11.26
C ASP A 155 0.18 -27.69 10.87
N LYS A 156 -0.03 -27.92 9.57
CA LYS A 156 -0.32 -29.25 9.01
C LYS A 156 0.84 -30.21 9.22
N ALA A 157 2.08 -29.79 8.97
CA ALA A 157 3.26 -30.62 9.22
C ALA A 157 3.42 -31.00 10.70
N ILE A 158 3.20 -30.07 11.63
CA ILE A 158 3.19 -30.34 13.07
C ILE A 158 2.08 -31.34 13.43
N SER A 159 0.90 -31.17 12.85
CA SER A 159 -0.24 -32.09 13.06
C SER A 159 0.07 -33.49 12.52
N ILE A 160 0.67 -33.60 11.34
CA ILE A 160 1.13 -34.88 10.75
C ILE A 160 2.13 -35.58 11.68
N LEU A 161 3.08 -34.86 12.26
CA LEU A 161 4.04 -35.43 13.21
C LEU A 161 3.36 -35.98 14.47
N ARG A 162 2.36 -35.27 15.01
CA ARG A 162 1.57 -35.74 16.16
C ARG A 162 0.81 -37.02 15.83
N LEU A 163 0.08 -37.02 14.70
CA LEU A 163 -0.68 -38.21 14.26
C LEU A 163 0.23 -39.41 13.99
N ARG A 164 1.45 -39.20 13.46
CA ARG A 164 2.43 -40.28 13.31
C ARG A 164 2.86 -40.87 14.65
N ALA A 165 3.05 -40.04 15.68
CA ALA A 165 3.36 -40.52 17.03
C ALA A 165 2.17 -41.30 17.64
N ASP A 166 0.95 -40.81 17.46
CA ASP A 166 -0.26 -41.49 17.94
C ASP A 166 -0.49 -42.82 17.20
N MET A 167 -0.19 -42.87 15.90
CA MET A 167 -0.26 -44.10 15.10
C MET A 167 0.75 -45.13 15.60
N GLN A 168 1.99 -44.70 15.88
CA GLN A 168 3.01 -45.58 16.45
C GLN A 168 2.57 -46.14 17.80
N LYS A 169 1.99 -45.30 18.66
CA LYS A 169 1.43 -45.71 19.94
C LYS A 169 0.24 -46.69 19.78
N ALA A 170 -0.61 -46.50 18.77
CA ALA A 170 -1.71 -47.43 18.50
C ALA A 170 -1.20 -48.81 18.06
N ILE A 171 -0.13 -48.85 17.26
CA ILE A 171 0.56 -50.08 16.83
C ILE A 171 1.15 -50.81 18.05
N GLU A 172 1.81 -50.09 18.96
CA GLU A 172 2.38 -50.66 20.19
C GLU A 172 1.30 -51.26 21.11
N ASN A 173 0.10 -50.69 21.09
CA ASN A 173 -1.05 -51.20 21.85
C ASN A 173 -1.88 -52.25 21.07
N GLU A 174 -1.37 -52.75 19.94
CA GLU A 174 -2.05 -53.72 19.06
C GLU A 174 -3.43 -53.27 18.55
N ASN A 175 -3.71 -51.96 18.57
CA ASN A 175 -4.97 -51.40 18.07
C ASN A 175 -4.83 -51.00 16.60
N TYR A 176 -4.89 -52.01 15.73
CA TYR A 176 -4.72 -51.84 14.28
C TYR A 176 -5.86 -51.06 13.61
N ALA A 177 -7.06 -51.09 14.18
CA ALA A 177 -8.20 -50.32 13.64
C ALA A 177 -7.95 -48.82 13.74
N LEU A 178 -7.52 -48.34 14.92
CA LEU A 178 -7.16 -46.94 15.13
C LEU A 178 -5.92 -46.54 14.30
N ALA A 179 -4.94 -47.42 14.16
CA ALA A 179 -3.76 -47.17 13.33
C ALA A 179 -4.11 -46.97 11.85
N ALA A 180 -5.10 -47.71 11.33
CA ALA A 180 -5.58 -47.53 9.96
C ALA A 180 -6.28 -46.18 9.76
N GLU A 181 -7.12 -45.76 10.71
CA GLU A 181 -7.78 -44.44 10.65
C GLU A 181 -6.75 -43.31 10.69
N LEU A 182 -5.77 -43.38 11.59
CA LEU A 182 -4.71 -42.37 11.70
C LEU A 182 -3.87 -42.31 10.42
N ARG A 183 -3.61 -43.44 9.77
CA ARG A 183 -2.94 -43.49 8.47
C ARG A 183 -3.74 -42.75 7.39
N ASP A 184 -5.04 -42.97 7.32
CA ASP A 184 -5.91 -42.29 6.34
C ASP A 184 -5.94 -40.78 6.59
N GLN A 185 -6.00 -40.37 7.86
CA GLN A 185 -5.91 -38.96 8.25
C GLN A 185 -4.56 -38.34 7.88
N ILE A 186 -3.44 -39.04 8.11
CA ILE A 186 -2.11 -38.61 7.68
C ILE A 186 -2.07 -38.44 6.17
N SER A 187 -2.54 -39.42 5.41
CA SER A 187 -2.55 -39.35 3.94
C SER A 187 -3.36 -38.13 3.45
N LYS A 188 -4.52 -37.87 4.05
CA LYS A 188 -5.32 -36.69 3.74
C LYS A 188 -4.55 -35.40 4.03
N LEU A 189 -3.99 -35.25 5.23
CA LEU A 189 -3.25 -34.04 5.60
C LEU A 189 -1.97 -33.87 4.78
N GLU A 190 -1.30 -34.95 4.37
CA GLU A 190 -0.16 -34.89 3.46
C GLU A 190 -0.54 -34.30 2.11
N THR A 191 -1.67 -34.72 1.52
CA THR A 191 -2.15 -34.13 0.26
C THR A 191 -2.48 -32.65 0.40
N GLU A 192 -3.13 -32.26 1.51
CA GLU A 192 -3.46 -30.86 1.79
C GLU A 192 -2.22 -30.01 2.10
N SER A 193 -1.22 -30.58 2.78
CA SER A 193 0.06 -29.94 3.08
C SER A 193 0.88 -29.73 1.80
N LEU A 194 0.92 -30.73 0.93
CA LEU A 194 1.59 -30.65 -0.37
C LEU A 194 0.92 -29.59 -1.26
N ALA A 195 -0.41 -29.53 -1.30
CA ALA A 195 -1.14 -28.50 -2.02
C ALA A 195 -0.85 -27.08 -1.46
N ALA A 196 -0.86 -26.92 -0.12
CA ALA A 196 -0.54 -25.66 0.53
C ALA A 196 0.92 -25.22 0.27
N SER A 197 1.86 -26.17 0.32
CA SER A 197 3.28 -25.94 0.03
C SER A 197 3.50 -25.55 -1.43
N ALA A 198 2.89 -26.26 -2.38
CA ALA A 198 2.94 -25.91 -3.79
C ALA A 198 2.38 -24.49 -4.04
N LYS A 199 1.25 -24.14 -3.41
CA LYS A 199 0.71 -22.78 -3.45
C LYS A 199 1.69 -21.76 -2.88
N ALA A 200 2.31 -22.02 -1.72
CA ALA A 200 3.30 -21.12 -1.15
C ALA A 200 4.52 -20.89 -2.06
N LEU A 201 5.02 -21.94 -2.71
CA LEU A 201 6.14 -21.85 -3.65
C LEU A 201 5.79 -21.01 -4.89
N VAL A 202 4.56 -21.12 -5.39
CA VAL A 202 4.08 -20.28 -6.50
C VAL A 202 4.11 -18.81 -6.06
N TYR A 203 3.62 -18.48 -4.86
CA TYR A 203 3.63 -17.11 -4.35
C TYR A 203 5.04 -16.51 -4.23
N ASP A 204 6.02 -17.30 -3.78
CA ASP A 204 7.38 -16.81 -3.56
C ASP A 204 8.13 -16.60 -4.90
N ASN A 205 7.83 -17.40 -5.92
CA ASN A 205 8.52 -17.39 -7.22
C ASN A 205 7.71 -16.76 -8.37
N VAL A 206 6.72 -15.92 -8.07
CA VAL A 206 5.95 -15.24 -9.13
C VAL A 206 6.85 -14.30 -9.93
N GLN A 207 6.85 -14.51 -11.25
CA GLN A 207 7.38 -13.56 -12.22
C GLN A 207 6.29 -12.54 -12.56
N TYR A 208 6.65 -11.27 -12.48
CA TYR A 208 5.77 -10.14 -12.78
C TYR A 208 6.18 -9.55 -14.12
N ALA A 209 5.24 -9.37 -15.04
CA ALA A 209 5.52 -8.76 -16.34
C ALA A 209 5.86 -7.27 -16.23
N PHE A 210 5.29 -6.60 -15.24
CA PHE A 210 5.47 -5.16 -15.01
C PHE A 210 6.21 -4.85 -13.71
N ARG A 211 6.87 -3.68 -13.65
CA ARG A 211 7.60 -3.17 -12.48
C ARG A 211 6.79 -2.16 -11.67
N LEU A 212 7.14 -2.00 -10.38
CA LEU A 212 6.62 -0.91 -9.56
C LEU A 212 7.02 0.45 -10.16
N GLY A 213 6.08 1.38 -10.23
CA GLY A 213 6.27 2.70 -10.82
C GLY A 213 6.20 2.73 -12.35
N GLN A 214 6.03 1.59 -13.02
CA GLN A 214 5.83 1.57 -14.47
C GLN A 214 4.50 2.22 -14.86
N LYS A 215 4.54 3.07 -15.90
CA LYS A 215 3.32 3.52 -16.57
C LYS A 215 2.77 2.40 -17.45
N VAL A 216 1.47 2.16 -17.34
CA VAL A 216 0.74 1.13 -18.07
C VAL A 216 -0.56 1.70 -18.63
N ARG A 217 -1.11 1.01 -19.63
CA ARG A 217 -2.42 1.33 -20.20
C ARG A 217 -3.32 0.11 -20.12
N HIS A 218 -4.58 0.33 -19.76
CA HIS A 218 -5.56 -0.75 -19.74
C HIS A 218 -5.95 -1.17 -21.16
N LYS A 219 -5.96 -2.48 -21.45
CA LYS A 219 -6.23 -3.05 -22.79
C LYS A 219 -7.64 -2.77 -23.31
N MET A 220 -8.65 -2.93 -22.45
CA MET A 220 -10.07 -2.75 -22.81
C MET A 220 -10.54 -1.30 -22.64
N PHE A 221 -10.34 -0.72 -21.45
CA PHE A 221 -10.80 0.63 -21.12
C PHE A 221 -9.88 1.77 -21.60
N GLY A 222 -8.61 1.49 -21.90
CA GLY A 222 -7.68 2.48 -22.47
C GLY A 222 -7.17 3.56 -21.51
N TYR A 223 -7.52 3.54 -20.23
CA TYR A 223 -7.03 4.52 -19.27
C TYR A 223 -5.52 4.35 -19.01
N ARG A 224 -4.86 5.46 -18.68
CA ARG A 224 -3.45 5.49 -18.27
C ARG A 224 -3.36 5.29 -16.77
N ALA A 225 -2.43 4.45 -16.34
CA ALA A 225 -2.22 4.18 -14.93
C ALA A 225 -0.75 3.96 -14.59
N VAL A 226 -0.43 4.02 -13.30
CA VAL A 226 0.90 3.74 -12.75
C VAL A 226 0.79 2.64 -11.71
N ILE A 227 1.68 1.66 -11.79
CA ILE A 227 1.69 0.55 -10.84
C ILE A 227 2.22 1.01 -9.49
N CYS A 228 1.41 0.90 -8.44
CA CYS A 228 1.81 1.20 -7.06
C CYS A 228 1.88 -0.05 -6.17
N GLY A 229 1.25 -1.14 -6.55
CA GLY A 229 1.27 -2.40 -5.81
C GLY A 229 1.11 -3.61 -6.70
N MET A 230 1.49 -4.78 -6.19
CA MET A 230 1.50 -6.04 -6.94
C MET A 230 1.24 -7.20 -5.98
N ASP A 231 0.32 -8.07 -6.36
CA ASP A 231 -0.05 -9.28 -5.65
C ASP A 231 0.20 -10.49 -6.55
N PRO A 232 0.76 -11.60 -6.02
CA PRO A 232 1.07 -12.79 -6.81
C PRO A 232 -0.18 -13.52 -7.33
N VAL A 233 -1.30 -13.38 -6.63
CA VAL A 233 -2.63 -13.91 -7.02
C VAL A 233 -3.69 -12.89 -6.62
N CYS A 234 -4.93 -13.10 -7.07
CA CYS A 234 -6.06 -12.27 -6.66
C CYS A 234 -6.29 -12.34 -5.14
N CYS A 235 -6.22 -11.19 -4.46
CA CYS A 235 -6.46 -11.05 -3.04
C CYS A 235 -7.86 -10.51 -2.69
N GLU A 236 -8.75 -10.40 -3.69
CA GLU A 236 -10.06 -9.78 -3.56
C GLU A 236 -11.19 -10.76 -3.21
N SER A 237 -12.31 -10.20 -2.77
CA SER A 237 -13.52 -10.95 -2.47
C SER A 237 -14.09 -11.66 -3.72
N LYS A 238 -14.77 -12.79 -3.51
CA LYS A 238 -15.45 -13.51 -4.61
C LYS A 238 -16.48 -12.65 -5.32
N SER A 239 -17.23 -11.84 -4.56
CA SER A 239 -18.17 -10.85 -5.11
C SER A 239 -17.50 -9.85 -6.03
N TRP A 240 -16.31 -9.36 -5.66
CA TRP A 240 -15.55 -8.45 -6.53
C TRP A 240 -15.05 -9.18 -7.78
N MET A 241 -14.54 -10.41 -7.65
CA MET A 241 -14.09 -11.22 -8.79
C MET A 241 -15.21 -11.49 -9.80
N GLU A 242 -16.45 -11.68 -9.34
CA GLU A 242 -17.63 -11.81 -10.20
C GLU A 242 -17.92 -10.51 -10.97
N ILE A 243 -17.89 -9.35 -10.28
CA ILE A 243 -18.12 -8.02 -10.88
C ILE A 243 -17.03 -7.68 -11.90
N ALA A 244 -15.77 -7.90 -11.53
CA ALA A 244 -14.60 -7.70 -12.39
C ALA A 244 -14.41 -8.82 -13.43
N HIS A 245 -15.29 -9.83 -13.43
CA HIS A 245 -15.30 -10.93 -14.39
C HIS A 245 -13.97 -11.70 -14.50
N VAL A 246 -13.28 -11.86 -13.38
CA VAL A 246 -11.96 -12.49 -13.31
C VAL A 246 -11.99 -13.93 -13.83
N GLU A 247 -13.08 -14.65 -13.63
CA GLU A 247 -13.23 -16.05 -14.09
C GLU A 247 -13.26 -16.19 -15.62
N LYS A 248 -13.61 -15.13 -16.35
CA LYS A 248 -13.62 -15.13 -17.83
C LYS A 248 -12.24 -14.92 -18.43
N LEU A 249 -11.24 -14.57 -17.62
CA LEU A 249 -9.87 -14.34 -18.05
C LEU A 249 -9.15 -15.68 -18.31
N PRO A 250 -8.21 -15.74 -19.25
CA PRO A 250 -7.54 -16.99 -19.62
C PRO A 250 -6.77 -17.63 -18.46
N ARG A 251 -6.22 -16.82 -17.54
CA ARG A 251 -5.49 -17.31 -16.36
C ARG A 251 -6.30 -17.22 -15.05
N GLY A 252 -7.53 -16.70 -15.11
CA GLY A 252 -8.40 -16.54 -13.95
C GLY A 252 -7.75 -15.75 -12.81
N SER A 253 -7.92 -16.23 -11.57
CA SER A 253 -7.37 -15.63 -10.34
C SER A 253 -5.94 -16.06 -10.00
N ASN A 254 -5.38 -17.04 -10.72
CA ASN A 254 -4.04 -17.60 -10.50
C ASN A 254 -2.93 -16.82 -11.22
N GLN A 255 -3.21 -15.58 -11.63
CA GLN A 255 -2.25 -14.67 -12.23
C GLN A 255 -1.90 -13.53 -11.27
N PRO A 256 -0.79 -12.81 -11.51
CA PRO A 256 -0.50 -11.59 -10.78
C PRO A 256 -1.59 -10.54 -10.99
N PHE A 257 -1.90 -9.84 -9.91
CA PHE A 257 -2.78 -8.66 -9.93
C PHE A 257 -1.99 -7.43 -9.52
N TYR A 258 -2.37 -6.30 -10.08
CA TYR A 258 -1.70 -5.03 -9.88
C TYR A 258 -2.65 -4.02 -9.27
N GLN A 259 -2.17 -3.31 -8.26
CA GLN A 259 -2.81 -2.11 -7.75
C GLN A 259 -2.24 -0.94 -8.55
N VAL A 260 -3.12 -0.25 -9.27
CA VAL A 260 -2.73 0.84 -10.17
C VAL A 260 -3.43 2.14 -9.80
N LEU A 261 -2.68 3.23 -9.87
CA LEU A 261 -3.21 4.58 -9.75
C LEU A 261 -3.61 5.04 -11.15
N VAL A 262 -4.85 5.43 -11.34
CA VAL A 262 -5.37 5.87 -12.63
C VAL A 262 -5.23 7.39 -12.76
N ASP A 263 -4.89 7.87 -13.94
CA ASP A 263 -4.78 9.30 -14.20
C ASP A 263 -6.15 9.99 -14.07
N VAL A 264 -6.21 11.06 -13.27
CA VAL A 264 -7.47 11.78 -12.99
C VAL A 264 -8.10 12.35 -14.27
N HIS A 265 -7.28 12.67 -15.27
CA HIS A 265 -7.77 13.16 -16.57
C HIS A 265 -8.32 12.04 -17.48
N ALA A 266 -7.94 10.79 -17.22
CA ALA A 266 -8.43 9.64 -17.99
C ALA A 266 -9.78 9.16 -17.47
N ASP A 267 -9.91 9.01 -16.15
CA ASP A 267 -11.18 8.70 -15.50
C ASP A 267 -11.23 9.38 -14.11
N PRO A 268 -12.06 10.42 -13.93
CA PRO A 268 -12.12 11.14 -12.66
C PRO A 268 -12.79 10.35 -11.53
N ASN A 269 -13.54 9.28 -11.85
CA ASN A 269 -14.28 8.49 -10.86
C ASN A 269 -13.48 7.28 -10.35
N LEU A 270 -12.38 6.94 -11.01
CA LEU A 270 -11.53 5.80 -10.69
C LEU A 270 -10.13 6.32 -10.36
N LEU A 271 -9.79 6.36 -9.07
CA LEU A 271 -8.44 6.79 -8.62
C LEU A 271 -7.50 5.60 -8.44
N VAL A 272 -8.01 4.53 -7.82
CA VAL A 272 -7.28 3.29 -7.56
C VAL A 272 -8.07 2.15 -8.19
N ALA A 273 -7.41 1.36 -9.03
CA ALA A 273 -7.97 0.18 -9.66
C ALA A 273 -7.15 -1.06 -9.30
N TYR A 274 -7.82 -2.21 -9.27
CA TYR A 274 -7.18 -3.52 -9.09
C TYR A 274 -7.36 -4.34 -10.37
N VAL A 275 -6.25 -4.62 -11.04
CA VAL A 275 -6.28 -5.05 -12.44
C VAL A 275 -5.43 -6.33 -12.61
N PRO A 276 -5.93 -7.35 -13.32
CA PRO A 276 -5.15 -8.53 -13.67
C PRO A 276 -4.04 -8.18 -14.68
N GLU A 277 -2.93 -8.91 -14.63
CA GLU A 277 -1.80 -8.76 -15.55
C GLU A 277 -2.22 -8.79 -17.03
N ASP A 278 -3.12 -9.71 -17.40
CA ASP A 278 -3.59 -9.90 -18.78
C ASP A 278 -4.31 -8.66 -19.38
N ASN A 279 -4.83 -7.78 -18.52
CA ASN A 279 -5.55 -6.58 -18.93
C ASN A 279 -4.64 -5.35 -19.05
N LEU A 280 -3.37 -5.45 -18.65
CA LEU A 280 -2.42 -4.36 -18.71
C LEU A 280 -1.55 -4.47 -19.96
N LEU A 281 -1.19 -3.30 -20.51
CA LEU A 281 -0.26 -3.17 -21.61
C LEU A 281 0.84 -2.17 -21.24
N ALA A 282 2.09 -2.54 -21.54
CA ALA A 282 3.19 -1.60 -21.51
C ALA A 282 3.05 -0.63 -22.69
N PRO A 283 3.32 0.67 -22.51
CA PRO A 283 3.30 1.62 -23.62
C PRO A 283 4.46 1.32 -24.59
N ASP A 284 4.19 1.38 -25.89
CA ASP A 284 5.19 1.09 -26.94
C ASP A 284 6.35 2.12 -26.96
N LYS A 285 6.08 3.31 -26.44
CA LYS A 285 7.04 4.43 -26.34
C LYS A 285 7.03 4.97 -24.92
N PRO A 286 8.17 5.52 -24.43
CA PRO A 286 8.22 6.16 -23.13
C PRO A 286 7.18 7.29 -23.07
N ASP A 287 6.21 7.16 -22.17
CA ASP A 287 5.16 8.15 -21.98
C ASP A 287 5.69 9.29 -21.10
N MET A 288 6.20 10.34 -21.74
CA MET A 288 6.60 11.60 -21.09
C MET A 288 5.42 12.54 -20.84
N GLY A 289 4.20 12.08 -21.11
CA GLY A 289 2.98 12.83 -20.86
C GLY A 289 2.80 13.17 -19.39
N ARG A 290 2.13 14.29 -19.15
CA ARG A 290 1.70 14.70 -17.81
C ARG A 290 0.73 13.66 -17.26
N PHE A 291 0.99 13.27 -16.02
CA PHE A 291 0.17 12.32 -15.28
C PHE A 291 -0.16 12.97 -13.94
N ASP A 292 -1.44 13.18 -13.66
CA ASP A 292 -1.88 13.86 -12.45
C ASP A 292 -2.68 12.88 -11.57
N HIS A 293 -2.22 12.65 -10.35
CA HIS A 293 -2.93 11.85 -9.36
C HIS A 293 -2.53 12.27 -7.93
N PRO A 294 -3.48 12.40 -6.97
CA PRO A 294 -3.21 12.93 -5.63
C PRO A 294 -2.15 12.12 -4.85
N TYR A 295 -2.07 10.82 -5.10
CA TYR A 295 -1.17 9.92 -4.37
C TYR A 295 0.27 9.86 -4.92
N ILE A 296 0.53 10.48 -6.08
CA ILE A 296 1.86 10.37 -6.71
C ILE A 296 2.96 10.97 -5.87
N SER A 297 2.74 12.19 -5.35
CA SER A 297 3.74 12.94 -4.59
C SER A 297 4.19 12.23 -3.30
N PHE A 298 3.40 11.27 -2.82
CA PHE A 298 3.68 10.52 -1.60
C PHE A 298 4.32 9.15 -1.88
N LEU A 299 4.00 8.52 -3.02
CA LEU A 299 4.46 7.16 -3.34
C LEU A 299 5.70 7.12 -4.24
N PHE A 300 6.00 8.22 -4.93
CA PHE A 300 7.11 8.30 -5.88
C PHE A 300 7.97 9.53 -5.64
N TYR A 301 9.29 9.40 -5.81
CA TYR A 301 10.23 10.51 -5.71
C TYR A 301 10.19 11.44 -6.94
N GLY A 302 9.75 10.92 -8.09
CA GLY A 302 9.73 11.64 -9.36
C GLY A 302 9.62 10.69 -10.53
N ILE A 303 9.91 11.21 -11.72
CA ILE A 303 10.00 10.45 -12.96
C ILE A 303 11.45 10.17 -13.34
N ASP A 304 11.69 9.03 -13.97
CA ASP A 304 12.97 8.63 -14.52
C ASP A 304 13.17 9.19 -15.94
N SER A 305 14.39 9.06 -16.46
CA SER A 305 14.78 9.33 -17.84
C SER A 305 13.98 8.53 -18.88
N ALA A 306 13.42 7.38 -18.49
CA ALA A 306 12.52 6.57 -19.30
C ALA A 306 11.04 7.01 -19.21
N GLY A 307 10.70 7.97 -18.34
CA GLY A 307 9.33 8.47 -18.14
C GLY A 307 8.48 7.70 -17.12
N ASP A 308 9.03 6.64 -16.52
CA ASP A 308 8.40 5.89 -15.43
C ASP A 308 8.62 6.55 -14.07
N PHE A 309 7.80 6.21 -13.08
CA PHE A 309 7.93 6.76 -11.74
C PHE A 309 8.93 5.98 -10.88
N ILE A 310 9.69 6.70 -10.06
CA ILE A 310 10.68 6.13 -9.14
C ILE A 310 10.01 5.90 -7.77
N PRO A 311 9.73 4.66 -7.35
CA PRO A 311 9.02 4.39 -6.10
C PRO A 311 9.87 4.69 -4.86
N ILE A 312 9.22 5.17 -3.80
CA ILE A 312 9.88 5.42 -2.51
C ILE A 312 10.47 4.13 -1.91
N LYS A 313 11.49 4.26 -1.06
CA LYS A 313 12.16 3.12 -0.44
C LYS A 313 11.18 2.21 0.31
N GLN A 314 10.28 2.78 1.10
CA GLN A 314 9.31 2.03 1.91
C GLN A 314 8.35 1.20 1.05
N LEU A 315 7.97 1.70 -0.14
CA LEU A 315 7.09 1.00 -1.06
C LEU A 315 7.82 -0.17 -1.72
N ARG A 316 9.10 0.01 -2.06
CA ARG A 316 9.97 -1.05 -2.57
C ARG A 316 10.20 -2.15 -1.53
N GLU A 317 10.41 -1.78 -0.27
CA GLU A 317 10.55 -2.72 0.85
C GLU A 317 9.26 -3.51 1.09
N LYS A 318 8.09 -2.87 1.01
CA LYS A 318 6.78 -3.53 1.15
C LYS A 318 6.62 -4.72 0.20
N TYR A 319 7.08 -4.58 -1.04
CA TYR A 319 6.98 -5.63 -2.08
C TYR A 319 8.29 -6.37 -2.34
N ASN A 320 9.33 -6.15 -1.51
CA ASN A 320 10.66 -6.74 -1.67
C ASN A 320 11.23 -6.60 -3.10
N ARG A 321 11.14 -5.40 -3.67
CA ARG A 321 11.65 -5.09 -5.02
C ARG A 321 12.87 -4.18 -4.99
N PRO A 322 13.93 -4.47 -5.79
CA PRO A 322 15.09 -3.60 -5.87
C PRO A 322 14.73 -2.25 -6.53
N ARG A 323 15.66 -1.28 -6.45
CA ARG A 323 15.56 -0.08 -7.29
C ARG A 323 15.71 -0.52 -8.74
N TYR A 324 14.85 -0.01 -9.63
CA TYR A 324 15.14 -0.07 -11.05
C TYR A 324 16.11 1.05 -11.39
N GLU A 325 17.16 0.73 -12.13
CA GLU A 325 18.13 1.68 -12.67
C GLU A 325 17.98 1.62 -14.20
N VAL A 326 17.82 2.79 -14.83
CA VAL A 326 17.79 2.86 -16.29
C VAL A 326 19.20 2.57 -16.80
N PRO A 327 19.37 1.65 -17.76
CA PRO A 327 20.65 1.45 -18.42
C PRO A 327 21.17 2.79 -18.93
N VAL A 328 22.35 3.19 -18.47
CA VAL A 328 23.05 4.35 -19.02
C VAL A 328 23.69 3.88 -20.31
N ASP A 329 23.14 4.29 -21.45
CA ASP A 329 23.80 4.09 -22.73
C ASP A 329 25.11 4.88 -22.70
N SER A 330 26.24 4.16 -22.67
CA SER A 330 27.59 4.73 -22.73
C SER A 330 27.93 5.03 -24.18
N GLU A 331 27.14 5.91 -24.80
CA GLU A 331 27.42 6.47 -26.12
C GLU A 331 27.78 7.95 -25.96
N ASP A 332 28.91 8.23 -25.30
CA ASP A 332 29.58 9.53 -25.43
C ASP A 332 31.08 9.44 -25.05
N GLU A 333 31.73 8.32 -25.36
CA GLU A 333 33.18 8.35 -25.59
C GLU A 333 33.35 8.89 -27.02
N GLY A 334 33.28 10.20 -27.14
CA GLY A 334 33.65 10.93 -28.34
C GLY A 334 35.04 10.48 -28.76
N ASP A 335 35.09 9.88 -29.94
CA ASP A 335 36.29 9.57 -30.70
C ASP A 335 36.95 10.93 -31.04
N ASP A 336 37.64 11.53 -30.07
CA ASP A 336 38.55 12.67 -30.27
C ASP A 336 39.72 12.17 -31.12
N LYS A 337 39.46 12.04 -32.42
CA LYS A 337 40.50 11.97 -33.44
C LYS A 337 41.11 13.35 -33.53
N ASP A 338 42.23 13.51 -32.84
CA ASP A 338 43.23 14.54 -33.11
C ASP A 338 43.64 14.46 -34.59
N ASP A 339 42.98 15.28 -35.42
CA ASP A 339 43.53 15.76 -36.68
C ASP A 339 43.87 17.23 -36.48
N THR A 340 45.15 17.55 -36.26
CA THR A 340 45.95 18.58 -36.97
C THR A 340 47.35 18.71 -36.36
#